data_AF-A0A2N5K5P6-F1
#
_entry.id   AF-A0A2N5K5P6-F1
#
_cell.length_a   1.000
_cell.length_b   1.000
_cell.length_c   1.000
_cell.angle_alpha   90.00
_cell.angle_beta   90.00
_cell.angle_gamma   90.00
#
_symmetry.space_group_name_H-M   'P 1'
#
loop_
_entity.id
_entity.type
_entity.pdbx_description
1 polymer ?
#
loop_
_entity_poly.entity_id
_entity_poly.type
_entity_poly.pdbx_seq_one_letter_code
_entity_poly.pdbx_strand_id
1 'polypeptide(L)' 'MERRKLIFFTNSDPAIDPKPAQMAYHFATVAARTGLEAEVRLAGDAVKLALPNAIVATPEGDDLRQKVQLGTSPGYTISL' A
#
# COMPACT_ATOMS: atom_id res chain seq x y z
N MET A 1 -22.70 5.69 -15.06
CA MET A 1 -22.34 6.03 -13.67
C MET A 1 -20.84 6.13 -13.60
N GLU A 2 -20.32 7.23 -13.07
CA GLU A 2 -18.89 7.36 -12.75
C GLU A 2 -18.53 6.28 -11.71
N ARG A 3 -17.49 5.48 -11.98
CA ARG A 3 -17.07 4.45 -11.02
C ARG A 3 -16.50 5.18 -9.80
N ARG A 4 -16.98 4.86 -8.59
CA ARG A 4 -16.42 5.43 -7.35
C ARG A 4 -15.07 4.78 -7.09
N LYS A 5 -14.03 5.59 -6.90
CA LYS A 5 -12.70 5.14 -6.49
C LYS A 5 -12.64 4.87 -4.98
N LEU A 6 -12.06 3.75 -4.59
CA LEU A 6 -11.73 3.42 -3.20
C LEU A 6 -10.34 3.94 -2.85
N ILE A 7 -10.21 4.65 -1.72
CA ILE A 7 -8.92 5.18 -1.25
C ILE A 7 -8.59 4.51 0.08
N PHE A 8 -7.46 3.81 0.12
CA PHE A 8 -6.88 3.18 1.31
C PHE A 8 -5.73 4.05 1.80
N PHE A 9 -5.93 4.68 2.96
CA PHE A 9 -4.98 5.63 3.52
C PHE A 9 -4.09 4.97 4.57
N THR A 10 -2.79 5.30 4.57
CA THR A 10 -1.86 4.93 5.64
C THR A 10 -0.91 6.08 5.96
N ASN A 11 -0.64 6.28 7.25
CA ASN A 11 0.32 7.30 7.72
C ASN A 11 1.40 6.75 8.65
N SER A 12 1.33 5.48 9.03
CA SER A 12 2.22 4.85 10.00
C SER A 12 3.63 4.65 9.44
N ASP A 13 4.63 4.80 10.31
CA ASP A 13 6.03 4.55 9.96
C ASP A 13 6.27 3.05 9.71
N PRO A 14 6.64 2.63 8.50
CA PRO A 14 6.89 1.23 8.19
C PRO A 14 8.13 0.64 8.88
N ALA A 15 8.97 1.48 9.49
CA ALA A 15 10.07 1.04 10.35
C ALA A 15 9.61 0.64 11.76
N ILE A 16 8.45 1.14 12.20
CA ILE A 16 7.90 0.89 13.55
C ILE A 16 6.79 -0.14 13.49
N ASP A 17 5.81 0.05 12.59
CA ASP A 17 4.69 -0.86 12.39
C ASP A 17 4.34 -0.94 10.89
N PRO A 18 4.70 -2.04 10.19
CA PRO A 18 4.40 -2.21 8.78
C PRO A 18 2.94 -2.63 8.53
N LYS A 19 2.19 -3.05 9.57
CA LYS A 19 0.87 -3.66 9.40
C LYS A 19 -0.19 -2.73 8.81
N PRO A 20 -0.27 -1.42 9.16
CA PRO A 20 -1.22 -0.50 8.53
C PRO A 20 -1.00 -0.39 7.02
N ALA A 21 0.26 -0.25 6.59
CA ALA A 21 0.61 -0.24 5.18
C ALA A 21 0.31 -1.58 4.50
N GLN A 22 0.65 -2.71 5.14
CA GLN A 22 0.34 -4.05 4.63
C GLN A 22 -1.16 -4.23 4.36
N MET A 23 -2.02 -3.74 5.27
CA MET A 23 -3.48 -3.81 5.12
C MET A 23 -3.99 -2.91 4.00
N ALA A 24 -3.47 -1.68 3.86
CA ALA A 24 -3.83 -0.80 2.77
C ALA A 24 -3.55 -1.43 1.40
N TYR A 25 -2.35 -2.01 1.22
CA TYR A 25 -1.98 -2.72 -0.01
C TYR A 25 -2.82 -3.99 -0.22
N HIS A 26 -3.15 -4.72 0.85
CA HIS A 26 -4.01 -5.90 0.77
C HIS A 26 -5.40 -5.56 0.22
N PHE A 27 -6.08 -4.57 0.81
CA PHE A 27 -7.42 -4.20 0.38
C PHE A 27 -7.45 -3.55 -1.00
N ALA A 28 -6.42 -2.76 -1.35
CA ALA A 28 -6.28 -2.22 -2.71
C ALA A 28 -6.15 -3.35 -3.75
N THR A 29 -5.39 -4.40 -3.42
CA THR A 29 -5.25 -5.59 -4.27
C THR A 29 -6.58 -6.34 -4.42
N VAL A 30 -7.34 -6.51 -3.33
CA VAL A 30 -8.67 -7.15 -3.37
C VAL A 30 -9.64 -6.33 -4.23
N ALA A 31 -9.66 -5.01 -4.05
CA ALA A 31 -10.51 -4.11 -4.84
C ALA A 31 -10.16 -4.16 -6.34
N ALA A 32 -8.86 -4.11 -6.68
CA ALA A 32 -8.41 -4.24 -8.06
C ALA A 32 -8.86 -5.55 -8.71
N ARG A 33 -8.74 -6.67 -7.98
CA ARG A 33 -9.16 -8.00 -8.45
C ARG A 33 -10.66 -8.13 -8.68
N THR A 34 -11.48 -7.30 -8.05
CA THR A 34 -12.93 -7.26 -8.25
C THR A 34 -13.37 -6.24 -9.30
N GLY A 35 -12.41 -5.60 -10.00
CA GLY A 35 -12.68 -4.62 -11.05
C GLY A 35 -13.04 -3.21 -10.53
N LEU A 36 -12.78 -2.96 -9.25
CA LEU A 36 -12.96 -1.65 -8.63
C LEU A 36 -11.72 -0.78 -8.84
N GLU A 37 -11.95 0.51 -9.03
CA GLU A 37 -10.86 1.49 -9.04
C GLU A 37 -10.38 1.73 -7.60
N ALA A 38 -9.09 1.56 -7.36
CA ALA A 38 -8.49 1.71 -6.04
C ALA A 38 -7.21 2.55 -6.05
N GLU A 39 -6.93 3.17 -4.91
CA GLU A 39 -5.75 3.98 -4.64
C GLU A 39 -5.24 3.70 -3.22
N VAL A 40 -3.93 3.56 -3.06
CA VAL A 40 -3.25 3.61 -1.77
C VAL A 40 -2.66 5.01 -1.60
N ARG A 41 -3.14 5.76 -0.61
CA ARG A 41 -2.64 7.10 -0.31
C ARG A 41 -1.73 7.07 0.91
N LEU A 42 -0.49 7.47 0.71
CA LEU A 42 0.55 7.53 1.72
C LEU A 42 0.60 8.95 2.30
N ALA A 43 0.78 9.09 3.61
CA ALA A 43 1.02 10.38 4.23
C ALA A 43 1.99 10.26 5.41
N GLY A 44 2.56 11.37 5.86
CA GLY A 44 3.46 11.37 7.02
C GLY A 44 4.63 10.40 6.86
N ASP A 45 4.88 9.57 7.87
CA ASP A 45 5.99 8.61 7.82
C ASP A 45 5.77 7.44 6.85
N ALA A 46 4.52 7.19 6.41
CA ALA A 46 4.25 6.14 5.42
C ALA A 46 4.88 6.42 4.04
N VAL A 47 5.26 7.67 3.74
CA VAL A 47 5.99 7.99 2.50
C VAL A 47 7.35 7.28 2.41
N LYS A 48 7.89 6.82 3.55
CA LYS A 48 9.11 6.00 3.62
C LYS A 48 8.96 4.66 2.89
N LEU A 49 7.74 4.21 2.57
CA LEU A 49 7.50 3.04 1.72
C LEU A 49 8.10 3.17 0.31
N ALA A 50 8.35 4.39 -0.16
CA ALA A 50 9.09 4.61 -1.40
C ALA A 50 10.56 4.16 -1.32
N LEU A 51 11.08 3.91 -0.12
CA LEU A 51 12.44 3.48 0.17
C LEU A 51 12.39 2.04 0.71
N PRO A 52 12.72 1.01 -0.09
CA PRO A 52 12.63 -0.39 0.35
C PRO A 52 13.40 -0.69 1.64
N ASN A 53 14.52 -0.01 1.86
CA ASN A 53 15.37 -0.14 3.05
C ASN A 53 14.79 0.52 4.31
N ALA A 54 13.69 1.27 4.21
CA ALA A 54 13.03 1.90 5.35
C ALA A 54 11.92 1.05 5.97
N ILE A 55 11.62 -0.13 5.41
CA ILE A 55 10.63 -1.07 5.93
C ILE A 55 11.31 -2.04 6.90
N VAL A 56 10.75 -2.19 8.11
CA VAL A 56 11.29 -3.07 9.15
C VAL A 56 11.52 -4.50 8.66
N ALA A 57 12.58 -5.16 9.13
CA ALA A 57 12.93 -6.54 8.78
C ALA A 57 12.16 -7.57 9.62
N THR A 58 10.85 -7.65 9.42
CA THR A 58 9.97 -8.68 9.99
C THR A 58 9.23 -9.43 8.87
N PRO A 59 8.60 -10.59 9.14
CA PRO A 59 7.78 -11.28 8.13
C PRO A 59 6.73 -10.38 7.48
N GLU A 60 6.08 -9.50 8.24
CA GLU A 60 5.10 -8.52 7.73
C GLU A 60 5.76 -7.45 6.87
N GLY A 61 6.94 -6.98 7.27
CA GLY A 61 7.74 -6.04 6.49
C GLY A 61 8.28 -6.63 5.19
N ASP A 62 8.62 -7.93 5.19
CA ASP A 62 9.04 -8.68 4.00
C ASP A 62 7.89 -8.82 2.99
N ASP A 63 6.69 -9.20 3.47
CA ASP A 63 5.46 -9.23 2.65
C ASP A 63 5.13 -7.84 2.10
N LEU A 64 5.24 -6.79 2.92
CA LEU A 64 5.03 -5.42 2.47
C LEU A 64 6.05 -4.99 1.42
N ARG A 65 7.34 -5.31 1.58
CA ARG A 65 8.37 -5.04 0.57
C ARG A 65 8.04 -5.71 -0.76
N GLN A 66 7.60 -6.97 -0.72
CA GLN A 66 7.17 -7.67 -1.92
C GLN A 66 5.96 -6.96 -2.57
N LYS A 67 4.96 -6.55 -1.79
CA LYS A 67 3.78 -5.82 -2.28
C LYS A 67 4.10 -4.45 -2.86
N VAL A 68 5.02 -3.71 -2.26
CA VAL A 68 5.49 -2.40 -2.78
C VAL A 68 6.24 -2.59 -4.10
N GLN A 69 7.13 -3.58 -4.17
CA GLN A 69 7.84 -3.92 -5.41
C GLN A 69 6.90 -4.40 -6.52
N LEU A 70 5.87 -5.17 -6.16
CA LEU A 70 4.81 -5.63 -7.07
C LEU A 70 3.73 -4.57 -7.32
N GLY A 71 3.68 -3.49 -6.53
CA GLY A 71 2.67 -2.43 -6.53
C GLY A 71 2.67 -1.56 -7.79
N THR A 72 3.54 -1.88 -8.74
CA THR A 72 3.50 -1.44 -10.14
C THR A 72 2.67 -2.36 -11.04
N SER A 73 2.06 -3.43 -10.51
CA SER A 73 1.14 -4.30 -11.24
C SER A 73 -0.19 -3.61 -11.55
N PRO A 74 -0.82 -3.91 -12.70
CA PRO A 74 -2.00 -3.18 -13.18
C PRO A 74 -3.21 -3.50 -12.29
N GLY A 75 -3.64 -2.56 -11.45
CA GLY A 75 -4.85 -2.77 -10.65
C GLY A 75 -5.24 -1.65 -9.69
N TYR A 76 -4.27 -0.94 -9.09
CA TYR A 76 -4.52 0.22 -8.25
C TYR A 76 -3.37 1.22 -8.35
N THR A 77 -3.62 2.46 -7.93
CA THR A 77 -2.64 3.55 -7.95
C THR A 77 -2.03 3.78 -6.56
N ILE A 78 -0.84 4.36 -6.50
CA ILE A 78 -0.19 4.79 -5.26
C ILE A 78 0.03 6.31 -5.35
N SER A 79 -0.35 7.04 -4.30
CA SER A 79 -0.23 8.50 -4.21
C SER A 79 0.38 8.93 -2.86
N LEU A 80 0.93 10.15 -2.85
CA LEU A 80 1.48 10.84 -1.67
C LEU A 80 0.47 11.85 -1.10
#